data_AF-A0AAE3EA67-F1
#
_entry.id   AF-A0AAE3EA67-F1
#
_cell.length_a   1.000
_cell.length_b   1.000
_cell.length_c   1.000
_cell.angle_alpha   90.00
_cell.angle_beta   90.00
_cell.angle_gamma   90.00
#
_symmetry.space_group_name_H-M   'P 1'
#
loop_
_entity.id
_entity.type
_entity.pdbx_description
1 polymer ?
#
loop_
_entity_poly.entity_id
_entity_poly.type
_entity_poly.pdbx_seq_one_letter_code
_entity_poly.pdbx_strand_id
1 'polypeptide(L)'
;MSKEREQDWKVSVIPCSATPLIFDESLCVGCNTCANICQCDIMIPNPEKGKHPIVAFPGECYYCGACVMVCPRPGAIDLQHPVMNRAKFVPVKEEPKQ
;
A
#
# COMPACT_ATOMS: atom_id res chain seq x y z
N MET A 1 -13.25 -29.32 26.24
CA MET A 1 -12.90 -28.79 24.90
C MET A 1 -12.77 -27.29 25.08
N SER A 2 -11.53 -26.82 24.97
CA SER A 2 -11.04 -25.50 25.37
C SER A 2 -11.87 -24.36 24.77
N LYS A 3 -12.43 -23.52 25.64
CA LYS A 3 -13.02 -22.22 25.31
C LYS A 3 -12.07 -21.49 24.34
N GLU A 4 -12.57 -21.21 23.14
CA GLU A 4 -11.91 -20.33 22.18
C GLU A 4 -11.57 -19.01 22.89
N ARG A 5 -10.29 -18.65 22.88
CA ARG A 5 -9.85 -17.34 23.33
C ARG A 5 -10.28 -16.35 22.25
N GLU A 6 -11.48 -15.81 22.41
CA GLU A 6 -11.93 -14.61 21.72
C GLU A 6 -11.01 -13.47 22.18
N GLN A 7 -9.96 -13.25 21.40
CA GLN A 7 -8.91 -12.31 21.72
C GLN A 7 -9.21 -11.07 20.91
N ASP A 8 -9.77 -10.05 21.56
CA ASP A 8 -10.09 -8.75 20.96
C ASP A 8 -8.80 -8.01 20.62
N TRP A 9 -8.24 -8.29 19.43
CA TRP A 9 -7.09 -7.57 18.91
C TRP A 9 -7.57 -6.21 18.38
N LYS A 10 -7.20 -5.14 19.08
CA LYS A 10 -7.42 -3.77 18.60
C LYS A 10 -6.27 -3.37 17.69
N VAL A 11 -6.57 -3.05 16.44
CA VAL A 11 -5.60 -2.46 15.51
C VAL A 11 -5.58 -0.94 15.65
N SER A 12 -4.40 -0.36 15.74
CA SER A 12 -4.18 1.08 15.67
C SER A 12 -3.04 1.34 14.70
N VAL A 13 -3.15 2.42 13.91
CA VAL A 13 -2.05 2.86 13.05
C VAL A 13 -0.87 3.26 13.93
N ILE A 14 0.31 2.68 13.69
CA ILE A 14 1.54 3.11 14.36
C ILE A 14 1.93 4.48 13.76
N PRO A 15 2.09 5.54 14.59
CA PRO A 15 2.50 6.83 14.07
C PRO A 15 3.95 6.72 13.56
N CYS A 16 4.13 6.85 12.25
CA CYS A 16 5.43 7.04 11.63
C CYS A 16 5.34 8.10 10.54
N SER A 17 6.48 8.63 10.11
CA SER A 17 6.54 9.66 9.05
C SER A 17 6.31 9.10 7.65
N ALA A 18 6.27 7.77 7.49
CA ALA A 18 6.06 7.14 6.21
C ALA A 18 4.58 7.13 5.83
N THR A 19 4.30 7.58 4.62
CA THR A 19 2.98 7.53 3.98
C THR A 19 3.14 6.88 2.61
N PRO A 20 3.35 5.56 2.55
CA PRO A 20 3.70 4.88 1.30
C PRO A 20 2.51 4.72 0.36
N LEU A 21 1.28 4.61 0.88
CA LEU A 21 0.10 4.27 0.09
C LEU A 21 -0.93 5.40 0.18
N ILE A 22 -1.46 5.78 -0.97
CA ILE A 22 -2.58 6.73 -1.10
C ILE A 22 -3.71 5.97 -1.79
N PHE A 23 -4.92 6.06 -1.23
CA PHE A 23 -6.10 5.39 -1.79
C PHE A 23 -7.08 6.42 -2.33
N ASP A 24 -7.67 6.13 -3.48
CA ASP A 24 -8.84 6.84 -3.98
C ASP A 24 -10.11 6.10 -3.52
N GLU A 25 -10.81 6.69 -2.55
CA GLU A 25 -12.03 6.13 -1.96
C GLU A 25 -13.17 5.97 -2.99
N SER A 26 -13.19 6.75 -4.07
CA SER A 26 -14.23 6.67 -5.10
C SER A 26 -14.06 5.47 -6.04
N LEU A 27 -12.82 4.98 -6.18
CA LEU A 27 -12.47 3.88 -7.07
C LEU A 27 -12.28 2.56 -6.34
N CYS A 28 -11.86 2.62 -5.08
CA CYS A 28 -11.63 1.45 -4.25
C CYS A 28 -12.95 0.73 -3.94
N VAL A 29 -12.95 -0.60 -4.10
CA VAL A 29 -14.12 -1.46 -3.83
C VAL A 29 -13.94 -2.34 -2.58
N GLY A 30 -12.87 -2.12 -1.81
CA GLY A 30 -12.59 -2.90 -0.60
C GLY A 30 -12.38 -4.41 -0.83
N CYS A 31 -11.82 -4.79 -1.99
CA CYS A 31 -11.60 -6.20 -2.36
C CYS A 31 -10.43 -6.89 -1.62
N ASN A 32 -9.57 -6.11 -0.95
CA ASN A 32 -8.40 -6.57 -0.18
C ASN A 32 -7.33 -7.33 -0.99
N THR A 33 -7.35 -7.32 -2.32
CA THR A 33 -6.29 -7.93 -3.14
C THR A 33 -4.91 -7.32 -2.85
N CYS A 34 -4.86 -6.01 -2.62
CA CYS A 34 -3.63 -5.30 -2.23
C CYS A 34 -3.09 -5.76 -0.87
N ALA A 35 -3.96 -6.07 0.10
CA ALA A 35 -3.56 -6.60 1.41
C ALA A 35 -3.00 -8.02 1.25
N ASN A 36 -3.68 -8.89 0.51
CA ASN A 36 -3.29 -10.30 0.33
C ASN A 36 -1.95 -10.48 -0.39
N ILE A 37 -1.59 -9.58 -1.31
CA ILE A 37 -0.30 -9.69 -2.04
C ILE A 37 0.88 -9.13 -1.24
N CYS A 38 0.62 -8.34 -0.20
CA CYS A 38 1.67 -7.63 0.52
C CYS A 38 2.54 -8.63 1.30
N GLN A 39 3.80 -8.77 0.88
CA GLN A 39 4.74 -9.70 1.54
C GLN A 39 5.18 -9.24 2.95
N CYS A 40 4.81 -8.01 3.32
CA CYS A 40 5.17 -7.39 4.61
C CYS A 40 3.97 -7.28 5.56
N ASP A 41 2.76 -7.70 5.14
CA ASP A 41 1.53 -7.64 5.93
C ASP A 41 1.24 -6.28 6.59
N ILE A 42 1.56 -5.17 5.89
CA ILE A 42 1.37 -3.82 6.45
C ILE A 42 -0.09 -3.33 6.45
N MET A 43 -0.97 -4.07 5.77
CA MET A 43 -2.37 -3.74 5.54
C MET A 43 -3.28 -4.73 6.25
N ILE A 44 -4.28 -4.23 6.96
CA ILE A 44 -5.32 -5.04 7.59
C ILE A 44 -6.66 -4.74 6.90
N PRO A 45 -7.47 -5.77 6.57
CA PRO A 45 -8.78 -5.56 5.98
C PRO A 45 -9.65 -4.60 6.80
N ASN A 46 -10.36 -3.71 6.12
CA ASN A 46 -11.24 -2.77 6.79
C ASN A 46 -12.46 -3.50 7.38
N PRO A 47 -12.87 -3.23 8.63
CA PRO A 47 -14.13 -3.75 9.17
C PRO A 47 -15.35 -3.25 8.38
N GLU A 48 -15.27 -2.08 7.78
CA GLU A 48 -16.33 -1.53 6.93
C GLU A 48 -16.17 -2.02 5.49
N LYS A 49 -17.20 -2.71 4.98
CA LYS A 49 -17.22 -3.22 3.61
C LYS A 49 -17.12 -2.08 2.59
N GLY A 50 -16.35 -2.31 1.53
CA GLY A 50 -16.16 -1.34 0.45
C GLY A 50 -15.06 -0.30 0.72
N LYS A 51 -14.60 -0.14 1.96
CA LYS A 51 -13.47 0.74 2.28
C LYS A 51 -12.13 0.09 2.00
N HIS A 52 -11.12 0.91 1.72
CA HIS A 52 -9.74 0.46 1.56
C HIS A 52 -9.20 -0.14 2.87
N PRO A 53 -8.22 -1.07 2.81
CA PRO A 53 -7.60 -1.64 4.01
C PRO A 53 -6.89 -0.56 4.84
N ILE A 54 -6.79 -0.81 6.14
CA ILE A 54 -6.09 0.03 7.11
C ILE A 54 -4.59 -0.25 6.97
N VAL A 55 -3.79 0.78 6.71
CA VAL A 55 -2.32 0.66 6.70
C VAL A 55 -1.82 0.75 8.14
N ALA A 56 -1.65 -0.39 8.80
CA ALA A 56 -1.30 -0.46 10.21
C ALA A 56 0.20 -0.23 10.47
N PHE A 57 1.05 -0.69 9.55
CA PHE A 57 2.52 -0.65 9.67
C PHE A 57 3.18 0.06 8.48
N PRO A 58 2.88 1.35 8.24
CA PRO A 58 3.36 2.05 7.04
C PRO A 58 4.90 2.13 6.94
N GLY A 59 5.61 2.08 8.07
CA GLY A 59 7.08 2.10 8.11
C GLY A 59 7.75 0.85 7.56
N GLU A 60 7.05 -0.29 7.53
CA GLU A 60 7.58 -1.58 7.06
C GLU A 60 7.41 -1.77 5.55
N CYS A 61 6.88 -0.76 4.84
CA CYS A 61 6.68 -0.84 3.39
C CYS A 61 8.02 -0.83 2.64
N TYR A 62 8.27 -1.86 1.83
CA TYR A 62 9.43 -1.96 0.95
C TYR A 62 9.32 -1.16 -0.36
N TYR A 63 8.19 -0.48 -0.60
CA TYR A 63 7.92 0.26 -1.84
C TYR A 63 8.07 -0.59 -3.11
N CYS A 64 7.66 -1.87 -3.07
CA CYS A 64 7.80 -2.80 -4.20
C CYS A 64 6.75 -2.61 -5.31
N GLY A 65 5.63 -1.93 -5.03
CA GLY A 65 4.57 -1.66 -6.01
C GLY A 65 3.62 -2.83 -6.30
N ALA A 66 3.80 -3.99 -5.68
CA ALA A 66 2.95 -5.17 -5.92
C ALA A 66 1.46 -4.88 -5.70
N CYS A 67 1.11 -4.12 -4.66
CA CYS A 67 -0.26 -3.73 -4.35
C CYS A 67 -0.92 -2.90 -5.47
N VAL A 68 -0.15 -2.04 -6.15
CA VAL A 68 -0.64 -1.23 -7.28
C VAL A 68 -0.83 -2.11 -8.51
N MET A 69 0.14 -2.99 -8.80
CA MET A 69 0.11 -3.87 -9.97
C MET A 69 -1.08 -4.85 -9.97
N VAL A 70 -1.46 -5.38 -8.80
CA VAL A 70 -2.57 -6.35 -8.71
C VAL A 70 -3.93 -5.70 -8.53
N CYS A 71 -4.02 -4.38 -8.36
CA CYS A 71 -5.28 -3.74 -8.06
C CYS A 71 -6.20 -3.82 -9.29
N PRO A 72 -7.41 -4.42 -9.19
CA PRO A 72 -8.32 -4.57 -10.32
C PRO A 72 -8.95 -3.24 -10.76
N ARG A 73 -8.76 -2.17 -9.98
CA ARG A 73 -9.24 -0.81 -10.23
C ARG A 73 -8.03 0.10 -10.45
N PRO A 74 -7.59 0.31 -11.70
CA PRO A 74 -6.47 1.19 -12.00
C PRO A 74 -6.65 2.56 -11.36
N GLY A 75 -5.62 3.06 -10.66
CA GLY A 75 -5.67 4.35 -9.95
C GLY A 75 -6.34 4.33 -8.58
N ALA A 76 -6.96 3.23 -8.13
CA ALA A 76 -7.56 3.17 -6.79
C ALA A 76 -6.53 3.17 -5.65
N ILE A 77 -5.29 2.84 -5.95
CA ILE A 77 -4.16 2.85 -5.02
C ILE A 77 -2.93 3.39 -5.75
N ASP A 78 -2.21 4.31 -5.10
CA ASP A 78 -0.95 4.86 -5.57
C ASP A 78 0.17 4.60 -4.56
N LEU A 79 1.37 4.34 -5.06
CA LEU A 79 2.56 4.08 -4.24
C LEU A 79 3.49 5.30 -4.27
N GLN A 80 3.49 6.03 -3.15
CA GLN A 80 4.37 7.16 -2.95
C GLN A 80 5.76 6.69 -2.52
N HIS A 81 6.69 6.67 -3.47
CA HIS A 81 8.09 6.37 -3.19
C HIS A 81 8.74 7.46 -2.32
N PRO A 82 9.63 7.08 -1.38
CA PRO A 82 10.43 8.05 -0.64
C PRO A 82 11.37 8.77 -1.60
N VAL A 83 11.82 9.97 -1.23
CA VAL A 83 12.69 10.81 -2.08
C VAL A 83 13.90 10.02 -2.60
N MET A 84 14.48 9.16 -1.77
CA MET A 84 15.65 8.34 -2.11
C MET A 84 15.38 7.31 -3.22
N ASN A 85 14.13 6.89 -3.42
CA ASN A 85 13.75 5.87 -4.41
C ASN A 85 13.08 6.48 -5.66
N ARG A 86 12.89 7.80 -5.72
CA ARG A 86 12.27 8.45 -6.88
C ARG A 86 13.27 8.52 -8.02
N ALA A 87 12.99 7.80 -9.11
CA ALA A 87 13.77 7.92 -10.33
C ALA A 87 13.62 9.32 -10.93
N LYS A 88 14.74 10.00 -11.16
CA LYS A 88 14.75 11.23 -11.98
C LYS A 88 14.90 10.82 -13.44
N PHE A 89 13.78 10.77 -14.15
CA PHE A 89 13.81 10.65 -15.60
C PHE A 89 14.39 11.93 -16.19
N VAL A 90 15.60 11.85 -16.73
CA VAL A 90 16.23 12.93 -17.48
C VAL A 90 16.16 12.60 -18.96
N PRO A 91 15.88 13.57 -19.85
CA PRO A 91 15.99 13.34 -21.28
C PRO A 91 17.42 12.89 -21.60
N VAL A 92 17.54 11.94 -22.53
CA VAL A 92 18.84 11.51 -23.04
C VAL A 92 19.51 12.72 -23.67
N LYS A 93 20.76 13.00 -23.29
CA LYS A 93 21.56 14.01 -23.98
C LYS A 93 21.89 13.47 -25.36
N GLU A 94 21.54 14.20 -26.42
CA GLU A 94 21.96 13.85 -27.77
C GLU A 94 23.49 13.83 -27.84
N GLU A 95 24.06 12.76 -28.39
CA GLU A 95 25.50 12.70 -28.64
C GLU A 95 25.86 13.73 -29.73
N PRO A 96 26.99 14.45 -29.59
CA PRO A 96 27.43 15.36 -30.63
C PRO A 96 27.64 14.58 -31.92
N LYS A 97 26.94 14.99 -32.99
CA LYS A 97 27.15 14.44 -34.34
C LYS A 97 28.63 14.64 -34.71
N GLN A 98 29.32 13.53 -34.97
CA GLN A 98 30.71 13.52 -35.47
C GLN A 98 30.82 14.23 -36.82
#